data_AF-A0A8T5MC61-F1
#
_entry.id   AF-A0A8T5MC61-F1
#
_cell.length_a   1.000
_cell.length_b   1.000
_cell.length_c   1.000
_cell.angle_alpha   90.00
_cell.angle_beta   90.00
_cell.angle_gamma   90.00
#
_symmetry.space_group_name_H-M   'P 1'
#
loop_
_entity.id
_entity.type
_entity.pdbx_description
1 polymer ?
#
loop_
_entity_poly.entity_id
_entity_poly.type
_entity_poly.pdbx_seq_one_letter_code
_entity_poly.pdbx_strand_id
1 'polypeptide(L)'
;MVRAFIDIRPGDTISIKPNNLELMILNSNSQTLNLQISGGRKLSIPEGANAHLSTGISLHNYGHRGMGKAYHIRLTCTPIIIPYTR
;
A
#
# COMPACT_ATOMS: atom_id res chain seq x y z
N MET A 1 -8.39 14.22 -2.96
CA MET A 1 -7.65 12.96 -3.20
C MET A 1 -6.25 13.15 -2.64
N VAL A 2 -5.82 12.32 -1.69
CA VAL A 2 -4.48 12.37 -1.10
C VAL A 2 -3.61 11.31 -1.78
N ARG A 3 -2.38 11.68 -2.15
CA ARG A 3 -1.38 10.77 -2.74
C ARG A 3 -0.08 10.91 -1.94
N ALA A 4 0.49 9.79 -1.52
CA ALA A 4 1.77 9.73 -0.84
C ALA A 4 2.71 8.79 -1.59
N PHE A 5 3.94 9.23 -1.82
CA PHE A 5 5.02 8.37 -2.34
C PHE A 5 5.90 7.98 -1.17
N ILE A 6 6.14 6.69 -1.01
CA ILE A 6 6.83 6.13 0.16
C ILE A 6 7.81 5.07 -0.33
N ASP A 7 9.03 5.14 0.17
CA ASP A 7 10.01 4.06 0.02
C ASP A 7 9.88 3.11 1.20
N ILE A 8 9.63 1.84 0.93
CA ILE A 8 9.35 0.82 1.94
C ILE A 8 10.31 -0.36 1.81
N ARG A 9 10.67 -0.97 2.94
CA ARG A 9 11.56 -2.12 3.02
C ARG A 9 10.83 -3.33 3.61
N PRO A 10 11.29 -4.57 3.33
CA PRO A 10 10.79 -5.75 4.02
C PRO A 10 10.91 -5.58 5.55
N GLY A 11 9.83 -5.86 6.27
CA GLY A 11 9.69 -5.63 7.71
C GLY A 11 9.02 -4.31 8.10
N ASP A 12 8.92 -3.34 7.19
CA ASP A 12 8.24 -2.08 7.48
C ASP A 12 6.74 -2.30 7.65
N THR A 13 6.12 -1.43 8.44
CA THR A 13 4.67 -1.40 8.63
C THR A 13 4.12 -0.01 8.37
N ILE A 14 3.11 0.10 7.50
CA ILE A 14 2.39 1.34 7.21
C ILE A 14 1.02 1.27 7.85
N SER A 15 0.69 2.25 8.70
CA SER A 15 -0.65 2.42 9.25
C SER A 15 -1.41 3.50 8.47
N ILE A 16 -2.60 3.18 7.98
CA ILE A 16 -3.47 4.08 7.22
C ILE A 16 -4.71 4.39 8.08
N LYS A 17 -4.78 5.63 8.55
CA LYS A 17 -5.93 6.18 9.28
C LYS A 17 -6.87 6.95 8.34
N PRO A 18 -8.19 7.01 8.60
CA PRO A 18 -8.89 6.48 9.78
C PRO A 18 -9.28 5.00 9.69
N ASN A 19 -9.08 4.34 8.54
CA ASN A 19 -9.55 2.97 8.31
C ASN A 19 -8.86 1.87 9.15
N ASN A 20 -7.94 2.25 10.06
CA ASN A 20 -7.14 1.34 10.89
C ASN A 20 -6.53 0.17 10.09
N LEU A 21 -6.12 0.44 8.85
CA LEU A 21 -5.47 -0.55 8.01
C LEU A 21 -3.98 -0.55 8.31
N GLU A 22 -3.43 -1.72 8.61
CA GLU A 22 -1.98 -1.89 8.76
C GLU A 22 -1.46 -2.76 7.62
N LEU A 23 -0.39 -2.32 6.98
CA LEU A 23 0.27 -3.01 5.87
C LEU A 23 1.68 -3.38 6.29
N MET A 24 1.94 -4.67 6.49
CA MET A 24 3.27 -5.19 6.77
C MET A 24 3.92 -5.70 5.48
N ILE A 25 5.16 -5.30 5.23
CA ILE A 25 5.92 -5.73 4.05
C ILE A 25 6.60 -7.07 4.36
N LEU A 26 6.10 -8.18 3.80
CA LEU A 26 6.55 -9.52 4.20
C LEU A 26 7.86 -9.96 3.53
N ASN A 27 7.90 -9.84 2.21
CA ASN A 27 8.99 -10.31 1.39
C ASN A 27 8.82 -9.68 0.03
N SER A 28 9.92 -9.44 -0.63
CA SER A 28 9.89 -8.97 -1.98
C SER A 28 10.99 -9.63 -2.79
N ASN A 29 10.61 -10.54 -3.68
CA ASN A 29 11.40 -10.79 -4.87
C ASN A 29 11.38 -9.50 -5.71
N SER A 30 12.46 -9.19 -6.42
CA SER A 30 12.70 -7.87 -7.04
C SER A 30 11.59 -7.34 -7.95
N GLN A 31 10.60 -8.16 -8.30
CA GLN A 31 9.51 -7.88 -9.23
C GLN A 31 8.11 -7.90 -8.58
N THR A 32 7.95 -8.35 -7.32
CA THR A 32 6.64 -8.43 -6.67
C THR A 32 6.70 -7.97 -5.22
N LEU A 33 5.80 -7.05 -4.88
CA LEU A 33 5.62 -6.56 -3.52
C LEU A 33 4.62 -7.46 -2.80
N ASN A 34 5.08 -8.20 -1.78
CA ASN A 34 4.18 -9.00 -0.93
C ASN A 34 3.90 -8.27 0.38
N LEU A 35 2.61 -8.08 0.65
CA LEU A 35 2.06 -7.35 1.79
C LEU A 35 1.17 -8.27 2.60
N GLN A 36 1.10 -8.03 3.91
CA GLN A 36 0.03 -8.51 4.77
C GLN A 36 -0.77 -7.33 5.28
N ILE A 37 -2.08 -7.43 5.16
CA ILE A 37 -3.04 -6.42 5.61
C ILE A 37 -3.57 -6.84 6.99
N SER A 38 -3.82 -5.88 7.88
CA SER A 38 -4.54 -6.07 9.14
C SER A 38 -5.79 -6.94 8.91
N GLY A 39 -5.86 -8.09 9.60
CA GLY A 39 -6.84 -9.15 9.33
C GLY A 39 -6.27 -10.39 8.64
N GLY A 40 -4.94 -10.43 8.38
CA GLY A 40 -4.23 -11.63 7.90
C GLY A 40 -4.28 -11.86 6.39
N ARG A 41 -4.95 -10.98 5.63
CA ARG A 41 -5.01 -11.08 4.17
C ARG A 41 -3.63 -10.76 3.57
N LYS A 42 -3.08 -11.71 2.81
CA LYS A 42 -1.86 -11.51 2.03
C LYS A 42 -2.18 -11.00 0.63
N LEU A 43 -1.34 -10.13 0.10
CA LEU A 43 -1.50 -9.51 -1.19
C LEU A 43 -0.15 -9.44 -1.91
N SER A 44 -0.12 -9.87 -3.15
CA SER A 44 1.07 -9.83 -4.01
C SER A 44 0.81 -8.88 -5.17
N ILE A 45 1.63 -7.84 -5.29
CA ILE A 45 1.44 -6.76 -6.27
C ILE A 45 2.66 -6.74 -7.20
N PRO A 46 2.52 -7.20 -8.45
CA PRO A 46 3.60 -7.10 -9.44
C PRO A 46 4.05 -5.65 -9.65
N GLU A 47 5.29 -5.46 -10.07
CA GLU A 47 5.78 -4.16 -10.51
C GLU A 47 4.91 -3.59 -11.63
N GLY A 48 4.59 -2.30 -11.55
CA GLY A 48 3.70 -1.59 -12.47
C GLY A 48 2.20 -1.85 -12.24
N ALA A 49 1.84 -2.72 -11.30
CA ALA A 49 0.44 -3.03 -11.00
C ALA A 49 -0.14 -2.13 -9.89
N ASN A 50 -1.47 -2.04 -9.89
CA ASN A 50 -2.26 -1.44 -8.80
C ASN A 50 -2.96 -2.55 -8.00
N ALA A 51 -3.10 -2.33 -6.70
CA ALA A 51 -3.98 -3.14 -5.88
C ALA A 51 -4.92 -2.28 -5.05
N HIS A 52 -6.16 -2.73 -4.94
CA HIS A 52 -7.21 -2.07 -4.18
C HIS A 52 -7.28 -2.70 -2.79
N LEU A 53 -6.96 -1.92 -1.76
CA LEU A 53 -6.90 -2.40 -0.38
C LEU A 53 -8.27 -2.35 0.27
N SER A 54 -8.99 -1.24 0.08
CA SER A 54 -10.36 -1.00 0.55
C SER A 54 -11.05 0.06 -0.31
N THR A 55 -12.32 0.37 -0.01
CA THR A 55 -13.03 1.51 -0.63
C THR A 55 -12.21 2.79 -0.47
N GLY A 56 -11.87 3.40 -1.61
CA GLY A 56 -11.07 4.62 -1.65
C GLY A 56 -9.58 4.47 -1.37
N ILE A 57 -9.03 3.26 -1.14
CA ILE A 57 -7.60 3.06 -0.90
C ILE A 57 -7.01 2.14 -1.96
N SER A 58 -6.03 2.66 -2.73
CA SER A 58 -5.25 1.88 -3.67
C SER A 58 -3.75 2.09 -3.49
N LEU A 59 -2.99 1.05 -3.81
CA LEU A 59 -1.54 1.04 -3.75
C LEU A 59 -1.00 0.71 -5.14
N HIS A 60 -0.06 1.50 -5.62
CA HIS A 60 0.68 1.24 -6.84
C HIS A 60 2.13 0.86 -6.51
N ASN A 61 2.62 -0.24 -7.10
CA ASN A 61 3.99 -0.68 -6.95
C ASN A 61 4.84 -0.18 -8.13
N TYR A 62 5.74 0.79 -7.91
CA TYR A 62 6.68 1.25 -8.93
C TYR A 62 7.96 0.39 -9.02
N GLY A 63 8.01 -0.72 -8.27
CA GLY A 63 9.16 -1.59 -8.23
C GLY A 63 10.28 -1.03 -7.37
N HIS A 64 11.47 -1.51 -7.65
CA HIS A 64 12.66 -1.28 -6.84
C HIS A 64 13.38 0.00 -7.25
N ARG A 65 13.70 0.89 -6.30
CA ARG A 65 14.53 2.07 -6.57
C ARG A 65 15.80 2.08 -5.72
N GLY A 66 16.94 2.18 -6.40
CA GLY A 66 18.25 2.43 -5.79
C GLY A 66 18.95 1.21 -5.17
N MET A 67 20.23 1.39 -4.83
CA MET A 67 21.03 0.41 -4.07
C MET A 67 20.53 0.35 -2.63
N GLY A 68 19.50 -0.44 -2.31
CA GLY A 68 19.01 -0.45 -0.92
C GLY A 68 17.82 -1.34 -0.55
N LYS A 69 17.39 -2.23 -1.44
CA LYS A 69 16.25 -3.14 -1.15
C LYS A 69 14.89 -2.43 -0.86
N ALA A 70 14.72 -1.17 -1.25
CA ALA A 70 13.49 -0.40 -1.01
C ALA A 70 12.57 -0.36 -2.24
N TYR A 71 11.26 -0.49 -2.00
CA TYR A 71 10.19 -0.40 -2.99
C TYR A 71 9.63 1.00 -2.98
N HIS A 72 9.48 1.57 -4.18
CA HIS A 72 8.81 2.83 -4.34
C HIS A 72 7.32 2.58 -4.55
N ILE A 73 6.47 3.02 -3.63
CA ILE A 73 5.02 2.87 -3.74
C ILE A 73 4.31 4.22 -3.78
N ARG A 74 3.17 4.25 -4.45
CA ARG A 74 2.19 5.33 -4.26
C ARG A 74 0.95 4.81 -3.58
N LEU A 75 0.69 5.34 -2.40
CA LEU A 75 -0.58 5.18 -1.72
C LEU A 75 -1.53 6.28 -2.15
N THR A 76 -2.73 5.89 -2.57
CA THR A 76 -3.80 6.80 -2.93
C THR A 76 -4.97 6.60 -1.98
N CYS A 77 -5.39 7.68 -1.34
CA CYS A 77 -6.57 7.73 -0.49
C CYS A 77 -7.57 8.74 -1.06
N THR A 78 -8.68 8.23 -1.57
CA THR A 78 -9.85 9.02 -1.94
C THR A 78 -10.73 9.15 -0.70
N PRO A 79 -10.98 10.37 -0.19
CA PRO A 79 -11.89 10.54 0.92
C PRO A 79 -13.27 10.01 0.51
N ILE A 80 -13.84 9.12 1.32
CA ILE A 80 -15.24 8.73 1.18
C ILE A 80 -16.04 9.91 1.74
N ILE A 81 -16.69 10.67 0.87
CA ILE A 81 -17.69 11.64 1.31
C ILE A 81 -18.90 10.80 1.73
N ILE A 82 -19.10 10.62 3.03
CA ILE A 82 -20.36 10.07 3.55
C ILE A 82 -21.35 11.25 3.51
N PRO A 83 -22.37 11.24 2.63
CA PRO A 83 -23.37 12.29 2.64
C PRO A 83 -24.08 12.27 4.00
N TYR A 84 -24.00 13.38 4.73
CA TYR A 84 -24.72 13.55 5.98
C TYR A 84 -26.19 13.80 5.64
N THR A 85 -27.04 12.78 5.70
CA THR A 85 -28.49 12.99 5.70
C THR A 85 -28.89 13.48 7.09
N ARG A 86 -29.37 14.73 7.18
CA ARG A 86 -29.98 15.27 8.39
C ARG A 86 -31.27 14.55 8.73
#